data_AF-A0A397NHV7-F1
#
_entry.id   AF-A0A397NHV7-F1
#
_cell.length_a   1.000
_cell.length_b   1.000
_cell.length_c   1.000
_cell.angle_alpha   90.00
_cell.angle_beta   90.00
_cell.angle_gamma   90.00
#
_symmetry.space_group_name_H-M   'P 1'
#
loop_
_entity.id
_entity.type
_entity.pdbx_description
1 polymer ?
#
loop_
_entity_poly.entity_id
_entity_poly.type
_entity_poly.pdbx_seq_one_letter_code
_entity_poly.pdbx_strand_id
1 'polypeptide(L)'
;MSQCIQHGLSRGWLLTVLTAALAMLLGMLALWLSFKSSAELNGRYQSSGQVQLSNGQVLDISHSLQVSDGRFYAMTRQGASILETSGVVDYGFLGNYRLRVEDGQVTGLASETDDELVFNLLYGRHKGSTIRLTRFNDCLYALETRQIYCPSRGL
;
A
#
# COMPACT_ATOMS: atom_id res chain seq x y z
N MET A 1 -53.64 6.32 44.14
CA MET A 1 -53.42 5.37 43.04
C MET A 1 -52.85 6.14 41.86
N SER A 2 -51.69 5.70 41.37
CA SER A 2 -50.79 6.43 40.48
C SER A 2 -51.41 6.87 39.16
N GLN A 3 -51.15 8.12 38.78
CA GLN A 3 -51.30 8.60 37.41
C GLN A 3 -50.13 8.06 36.58
N CYS A 4 -50.42 7.14 35.65
CA CYS A 4 -49.49 6.73 34.62
C CYS A 4 -49.33 7.87 33.61
N ILE A 5 -48.16 8.52 33.62
CA ILE A 5 -47.78 9.51 32.61
C ILE A 5 -47.48 8.74 31.31
N GLN A 6 -48.46 8.67 30.41
CA GLN A 6 -48.20 8.32 29.02
C GLN A 6 -47.57 9.53 28.33
N HIS A 7 -46.23 9.58 28.34
CA HIS A 7 -45.49 10.47 27.44
C HIS A 7 -45.67 9.96 26.01
N GLY A 8 -46.70 10.44 25.33
CA GLY A 8 -46.87 10.26 23.89
C GLY A 8 -45.61 10.75 23.18
N LEU A 9 -45.09 9.91 22.29
CA LEU A 9 -43.91 10.20 21.47
C LEU A 9 -44.17 11.50 20.69
N SER A 10 -43.63 12.59 21.21
CA SER A 10 -43.76 13.92 20.62
C SER A 10 -43.22 13.91 19.20
N ARG A 11 -43.91 14.61 18.29
CA ARG A 11 -43.49 14.78 16.89
C ARG A 11 -42.03 15.25 16.76
N GLY A 12 -41.55 16.03 17.74
CA GLY A 12 -40.16 16.47 17.83
C GLY A 12 -39.18 15.33 18.13
N TRP A 13 -39.53 14.39 19.00
CA TRP A 13 -38.70 13.23 19.30
C TRP A 13 -38.56 12.31 18.07
N LEU A 14 -39.66 12.06 17.36
CA LEU A 14 -39.64 11.29 16.11
C LEU A 14 -38.77 11.95 15.04
N LEU A 15 -38.83 13.28 14.90
CA LEU A 15 -37.96 14.03 13.99
C LEU A 15 -36.48 13.89 14.40
N THR A 16 -36.14 14.00 15.68
CA THR A 16 -34.75 13.85 16.14
C THR A 16 -34.19 12.45 15.87
N VAL A 17 -34.97 11.40 16.13
CA VAL A 17 -34.56 10.01 15.85
C VAL A 17 -34.39 9.80 14.34
N LEU A 18 -35.28 10.35 13.52
CA LEU A 18 -35.20 10.24 12.07
C LEU A 18 -33.98 10.97 11.51
N THR A 19 -33.67 12.18 12.00
CA THR A 19 -32.45 12.90 11.63
C THR A 19 -31.18 12.19 12.07
N ALA A 20 -31.17 11.60 13.27
CA ALA A 20 -30.02 10.86 13.78
C ALA A 20 -29.78 9.57 12.97
N ALA A 21 -30.86 8.84 12.65
CA ALA A 21 -30.79 7.65 11.81
C ALA A 21 -30.29 7.99 10.39
N LEU A 22 -30.77 9.09 9.81
CA LEU A 22 -30.32 9.57 8.50
C LEU A 22 -28.84 9.96 8.52
N ALA A 23 -28.39 10.67 9.57
CA ALA A 23 -26.98 11.03 9.75
C ALA A 23 -26.08 9.79 9.90
N MET A 24 -26.53 8.77 10.64
CA MET A 24 -25.81 7.52 10.81
C MET A 24 -25.70 6.73 9.49
N LEU A 25 -26.79 6.65 8.73
CA LEU A 25 -26.80 6.04 7.39
C LEU A 25 -25.88 6.77 6.42
N LEU A 26 -25.92 8.11 6.40
CA LEU A 26 -24.99 8.92 5.59
C LEU A 26 -23.54 8.70 6.02
N GLY A 27 -23.26 8.60 7.31
CA GLY A 27 -21.93 8.28 7.83
C GLY A 27 -21.44 6.90 7.38
N MET A 28 -22.28 5.88 7.47
CA MET A 28 -21.97 4.54 6.95
C MET A 28 -21.75 4.52 5.44
N LEU A 29 -22.59 5.24 4.68
CA LEU A 29 -22.44 5.36 3.24
C LEU A 29 -21.13 6.08 2.87
N ALA A 30 -20.79 7.17 3.57
CA ALA A 30 -19.54 7.89 3.36
C ALA A 30 -18.31 7.01 3.67
N LEU A 31 -18.37 6.21 4.75
CA LEU A 31 -17.32 5.25 5.08
C LEU A 31 -17.21 4.15 4.03
N TRP A 32 -18.33 3.62 3.53
CA TRP A 32 -18.35 2.63 2.46
C TRP A 32 -17.74 3.19 1.17
N LEU A 33 -18.17 4.37 0.74
CA LEU A 33 -17.64 5.03 -0.45
C LEU A 33 -16.15 5.39 -0.31
N SER A 34 -15.69 5.61 0.92
CA SER A 34 -14.27 5.83 1.23
C SER A 34 -13.45 4.54 1.32
N PHE A 35 -14.12 3.38 1.40
CA PHE A 35 -13.46 2.08 1.46
C PHE A 35 -13.02 1.68 0.06
N LYS A 36 -11.78 2.05 -0.26
CA LYS A 36 -11.19 1.78 -1.57
C LYS A 36 -10.62 0.37 -1.63
N SER A 37 -11.06 -0.39 -2.62
CA SER A 37 -10.57 -1.74 -2.88
C SER A 37 -9.13 -1.74 -3.39
N SER A 38 -8.39 -2.82 -3.14
CA SER A 38 -7.05 -3.09 -3.67
C SER A 38 -7.06 -3.16 -5.19
N ALA A 39 -8.24 -3.40 -5.78
CA ALA A 39 -8.48 -3.30 -7.21
C ALA A 39 -8.10 -1.92 -7.79
N GLU A 40 -8.12 -0.84 -6.99
CA GLU A 40 -7.68 0.48 -7.43
C GLU A 40 -6.15 0.56 -7.63
N LEU A 41 -5.40 -0.32 -6.98
CA LEU A 41 -3.96 -0.45 -7.16
C LEU A 41 -3.60 -1.45 -8.27
N ASN A 42 -4.58 -2.09 -8.92
CA ASN A 42 -4.31 -3.03 -9.99
C ASN A 42 -3.61 -2.31 -11.14
N GLY A 43 -2.52 -2.89 -11.61
CA GLY A 43 -1.72 -2.32 -12.67
C GLY A 43 -0.24 -2.61 -12.53
N ARG A 44 0.52 -2.09 -13.48
CA ARG A 44 1.97 -2.19 -13.52
C ARG A 44 2.58 -0.83 -13.20
N TYR A 45 3.53 -0.83 -12.29
CA TYR A 45 4.27 0.35 -11.86
C TYR A 45 5.77 0.12 -12.01
N GLN A 46 6.51 1.20 -12.22
CA GLN A 46 7.95 1.18 -12.35
C GLN A 46 8.58 2.34 -11.59
N SER A 47 9.79 2.11 -11.09
CA SER A 47 10.66 3.10 -10.47
C SER A 47 12.08 2.84 -10.96
N SER A 48 12.84 3.89 -11.24
CA SER A 48 14.23 3.78 -11.66
C SER A 48 15.06 4.86 -10.98
N GLY A 49 16.30 4.55 -10.67
CA GLY A 49 17.22 5.49 -10.03
C GLY A 49 18.64 4.96 -10.02
N GLN A 50 19.48 5.60 -9.22
CA GLN A 50 20.88 5.25 -9.04
C GLN A 50 21.21 5.19 -7.56
N VAL A 51 22.07 4.25 -7.18
CA VAL A 51 22.68 4.18 -5.85
C VAL A 51 24.18 4.24 -6.00
N GLN A 52 24.80 5.06 -5.16
CA GLN A 52 26.25 5.08 -5.00
C GLN A 52 26.64 4.11 -3.89
N LEU A 53 27.49 3.16 -4.21
CA LEU A 53 28.06 2.20 -3.27
C LEU A 53 29.17 2.83 -2.42
N SER A 54 29.53 2.16 -1.34
CA SER A 54 30.58 2.59 -0.42
C SER A 54 31.95 2.78 -1.10
N ASN A 55 32.22 1.99 -2.15
CA ASN A 55 33.43 2.07 -2.97
C ASN A 55 33.41 3.20 -4.02
N GLY A 56 32.35 4.03 -4.05
CA GLY A 56 32.18 5.14 -4.98
C GLY A 56 31.57 4.77 -6.34
N GLN A 57 31.35 3.48 -6.62
CA GLN A 57 30.68 3.02 -7.84
C GLN A 57 29.21 3.41 -7.82
N VAL A 58 28.68 3.81 -8.98
CA VAL A 58 27.25 4.08 -9.17
C VAL A 58 26.62 2.89 -9.88
N LEU A 59 25.54 2.36 -9.30
CA LEU A 59 24.73 1.30 -9.88
C LEU A 59 23.36 1.83 -10.26
N ASP A 60 22.91 1.50 -11.47
CA ASP A 60 21.53 1.70 -11.86
C ASP A 60 20.63 0.69 -11.13
N ILE A 61 19.52 1.22 -10.63
CA ILE A 61 18.49 0.48 -9.94
C ILE A 61 17.19 0.62 -10.72
N SER A 62 16.54 -0.51 -10.98
CA SER A 62 15.19 -0.54 -11.52
C SER A 62 14.30 -1.39 -10.64
N HIS A 63 13.11 -0.89 -10.34
CA HIS A 63 12.06 -1.62 -9.66
C HIS A 63 10.83 -1.70 -10.55
N SER A 64 10.24 -2.88 -10.60
CA SER A 64 8.95 -3.12 -11.23
C SER A 64 8.00 -3.72 -10.22
N LEU A 65 6.75 -3.29 -10.24
CA LEU A 65 5.69 -3.72 -9.35
C LEU A 65 4.46 -4.03 -10.20
N GLN A 66 3.97 -5.26 -10.13
CA GLN A 66 2.69 -5.66 -10.69
C GLN A 66 1.75 -5.96 -9.54
N VAL A 67 0.56 -5.37 -9.58
CA VAL A 67 -0.52 -5.69 -8.65
C VAL A 67 -1.71 -6.22 -9.41
N SER A 68 -2.24 -7.33 -8.94
CA SER A 68 -3.43 -7.99 -9.48
C SER A 68 -4.18 -8.65 -8.33
N ASP A 69 -5.47 -8.33 -8.20
CA ASP A 69 -6.42 -9.01 -7.33
C ASP A 69 -5.94 -9.12 -5.87
N GLY A 70 -5.40 -8.01 -5.34
CA GLY A 70 -4.91 -7.93 -3.96
C GLY A 70 -3.59 -8.67 -3.71
N ARG A 71 -2.93 -9.17 -4.75
CA ARG A 71 -1.56 -9.71 -4.69
C ARG A 71 -0.60 -8.78 -5.41
N PHE A 72 0.65 -8.76 -4.96
CA PHE A 72 1.70 -8.04 -5.67
C PHE A 72 2.87 -8.96 -6.00
N TYR A 73 3.55 -8.61 -7.08
CA TYR A 73 4.79 -9.21 -7.56
C TYR A 73 5.73 -8.06 -7.88
N ALA A 74 6.87 -8.02 -7.21
CA ALA A 74 7.86 -6.98 -7.41
C ALA A 74 9.21 -7.59 -7.79
N MET A 75 9.91 -6.92 -8.69
CA MET A 75 11.27 -7.23 -9.06
C MET A 75 12.12 -5.98 -8.93
N THR A 76 13.18 -6.08 -8.14
CA THR A 76 14.23 -5.07 -7.98
C THR A 76 15.49 -5.59 -8.64
N ARG A 77 16.06 -4.83 -9.57
CA ARG A 77 17.34 -5.12 -10.20
C ARG A 77 18.34 -4.04 -9.81
N GLN A 78 19.51 -4.46 -9.34
CA GLN A 78 20.63 -3.59 -8.98
C GLN A 78 21.91 -4.22 -9.55
N GLY A 79 22.42 -3.67 -10.64
CA GLY A 79 23.49 -4.31 -11.41
C GLY A 79 23.12 -5.74 -11.87
N ALA A 80 23.93 -6.74 -11.49
CA ALA A 80 23.69 -8.15 -11.78
C ALA A 80 22.72 -8.84 -10.79
N SER A 81 22.45 -8.20 -9.65
CA SER A 81 21.61 -8.76 -8.58
C SER A 81 20.12 -8.49 -8.86
N ILE A 82 19.30 -9.52 -8.66
CA ILE A 82 17.85 -9.42 -8.79
C ILE A 82 17.20 -9.92 -7.49
N LEU A 83 16.36 -9.08 -6.90
CA LEU A 83 15.45 -9.42 -5.81
C LEU A 83 14.03 -9.49 -6.35
N GLU A 84 13.43 -10.66 -6.25
CA GLU A 84 12.02 -10.90 -6.53
C GLU A 84 11.27 -11.03 -5.20
N THR A 85 10.17 -10.30 -5.03
CA THR A 85 9.30 -10.44 -3.87
C THR A 85 7.86 -10.58 -4.30
N SER A 86 7.10 -11.35 -3.54
CA SER A 86 5.66 -11.48 -3.75
C SER A 86 4.92 -11.52 -2.42
N GLY A 87 3.65 -11.16 -2.47
CA GLY A 87 2.81 -11.20 -1.30
C GLY A 87 1.45 -10.59 -1.53
N VAL A 88 0.90 -10.01 -0.46
CA VAL A 88 -0.46 -9.45 -0.46
C VAL A 88 -0.45 -7.95 -0.28
N VAL A 89 -1.46 -7.31 -0.85
CA VAL A 89 -1.76 -5.91 -0.67
C VAL A 89 -2.78 -5.79 0.46
N ASP A 90 -2.30 -5.40 1.63
CA ASP A 90 -3.15 -5.06 2.76
C ASP A 90 -3.70 -3.64 2.57
N TYR A 91 -4.98 -3.47 2.87
CA TYR A 91 -5.73 -2.23 2.70
C TYR A 91 -5.44 -1.27 3.85
N GLY A 92 -5.30 0.01 3.53
CA GLY A 92 -5.36 1.08 4.51
C GLY A 92 -6.37 2.14 4.09
N PHE A 93 -6.87 2.85 5.10
CA PHE A 93 -7.83 3.93 4.93
C PHE A 93 -7.20 5.10 4.14
N LEU A 94 -7.98 5.78 3.30
CA LEU A 94 -7.58 6.99 2.55
C LEU A 94 -6.41 6.82 1.56
N GLY A 95 -6.35 5.72 0.81
CA GLY A 95 -5.33 5.54 -0.25
C GLY A 95 -3.93 5.24 0.27
N ASN A 96 -3.85 4.75 1.51
CA ASN A 96 -2.64 4.18 2.08
C ASN A 96 -2.70 2.68 1.90
N TYR A 97 -1.78 2.10 1.13
CA TYR A 97 -1.72 0.65 0.91
C TYR A 97 -0.50 0.09 1.60
N ARG A 98 -0.50 -1.22 1.88
CA ARG A 98 0.64 -1.90 2.48
C ARG A 98 0.94 -3.16 1.67
N LEU A 99 2.13 -3.24 1.11
CA LEU A 99 2.62 -4.47 0.50
C LEU A 99 3.25 -5.30 1.62
N ARG A 100 2.67 -6.46 1.93
CA ARG A 100 3.24 -7.39 2.92
C ARG A 100 3.89 -8.56 2.21
N VAL A 101 5.20 -8.68 2.36
CA VAL A 101 6.02 -9.72 1.72
C VAL A 101 5.67 -11.07 2.32
N GLU A 102 5.31 -12.03 1.47
CA GLU A 102 5.08 -13.43 1.86
C GLU A 102 6.25 -14.33 1.44
N ASP A 103 6.85 -14.02 0.29
CA ASP A 103 7.99 -14.74 -0.26
C ASP A 103 8.98 -13.78 -0.94
N GLY A 104 10.25 -14.16 -0.95
CA GLY A 104 11.30 -13.35 -1.53
C GLY A 104 12.56 -14.15 -1.86
N GLN A 105 13.03 -13.99 -3.09
CA GLN A 105 14.20 -14.67 -3.64
C GLN A 105 15.20 -13.65 -4.15
N VAL A 106 16.47 -13.88 -3.85
CA VAL A 106 17.58 -13.10 -4.41
C VAL A 106 18.40 -14.01 -5.32
N THR A 107 18.72 -13.51 -6.51
CA THR A 107 19.59 -14.16 -7.49
C THR A 107 20.70 -13.20 -7.92
N GLY A 108 21.82 -13.75 -8.40
CA GLY A 108 22.93 -12.93 -8.92
C GLY A 108 23.83 -12.27 -7.87
N LEU A 109 23.77 -12.70 -6.60
CA LEU A 109 24.72 -12.26 -5.58
C LEU A 109 26.10 -12.88 -5.85
N ALA A 110 27.09 -12.04 -6.17
CA ALA A 110 28.48 -12.44 -6.29
C ALA A 110 29.24 -12.20 -4.97
N SER A 111 30.35 -12.89 -4.76
CA SER A 111 31.21 -12.73 -3.58
C SER A 111 31.75 -11.31 -3.41
N GLU A 112 31.95 -10.59 -4.52
CA GLU A 112 32.37 -9.19 -4.54
C GLU A 112 31.23 -8.16 -4.38
N THR A 113 30.00 -8.60 -4.10
CA THR A 113 28.87 -7.69 -3.91
C THR A 113 29.05 -6.89 -2.62
N ASP A 114 28.91 -5.57 -2.70
CA ASP A 114 29.00 -4.65 -1.56
C ASP A 114 28.05 -5.06 -0.41
N ASP A 115 28.54 -5.04 0.82
CA ASP A 115 27.80 -5.50 2.01
C ASP A 115 26.49 -4.72 2.24
N GLU A 116 26.45 -3.42 1.90
CA GLU A 116 25.25 -2.59 2.02
C GLU A 116 24.18 -3.01 1.01
N LEU A 117 24.61 -3.33 -0.22
CA LEU A 117 23.74 -3.89 -1.25
C LEU A 117 23.19 -5.26 -0.83
N VAL A 118 24.05 -6.14 -0.34
CA VAL A 118 23.65 -7.46 0.16
C VAL A 118 22.62 -7.31 1.29
N PHE A 119 22.89 -6.44 2.26
CA PHE A 119 21.98 -6.17 3.36
C PHE A 119 20.61 -5.70 2.88
N ASN A 120 20.56 -4.72 1.97
CA ASN A 120 19.32 -4.18 1.43
C ASN A 120 18.48 -5.25 0.70
N LEU A 121 19.14 -6.10 -0.10
CA LEU A 121 18.47 -7.19 -0.81
C LEU A 121 17.96 -8.27 0.15
N LEU A 122 18.76 -8.65 1.16
CA LEU A 122 18.39 -9.66 2.15
C LEU A 122 17.31 -9.18 3.13
N TYR A 123 17.29 -7.90 3.46
CA TYR A 123 16.24 -7.32 4.29
C TYR A 123 14.92 -7.22 3.52
N GLY A 124 14.98 -6.80 2.25
CA GLY A 124 13.81 -6.66 1.38
C GLY A 124 13.04 -7.97 1.12
N ARG A 125 13.73 -9.12 1.12
CA ARG A 125 13.10 -10.44 0.95
C ARG A 125 12.41 -10.98 2.22
N HIS A 126 12.60 -10.34 3.37
CA HIS A 126 12.17 -10.96 4.63
C HIS A 126 10.65 -11.09 4.69
N LYS A 127 10.16 -12.31 4.98
CA LYS A 127 8.73 -12.56 5.17
C LYS A 127 8.19 -11.68 6.29
N GLY A 128 7.05 -11.04 6.05
CA GLY A 128 6.41 -10.10 6.99
C GLY A 128 6.90 -8.65 6.84
N SER A 129 7.95 -8.39 6.07
CA SER A 129 8.35 -7.03 5.71
C SER A 129 7.17 -6.32 5.04
N THR A 130 6.94 -5.07 5.45
CA THR A 130 5.81 -4.27 4.99
C THR A 130 6.31 -2.98 4.36
N ILE A 131 5.86 -2.70 3.14
CA ILE A 131 6.13 -1.44 2.43
C ILE A 131 4.83 -0.66 2.36
N ARG A 132 4.80 0.53 2.96
CA ARG A 132 3.64 1.43 2.92
C ARG A 132 3.73 2.28 1.67
N LEU A 133 2.65 2.25 0.90
CA LEU A 133 2.46 3.05 -0.30
C LEU A 133 1.42 4.12 -0.02
N THR A 134 1.71 5.35 -0.38
CA THR A 134 0.74 6.44 -0.39
C THR A 134 0.60 6.97 -1.81
N ARG A 135 -0.60 7.40 -2.19
CA ARG A 135 -0.83 7.97 -3.51
C ARG A 135 -0.17 9.35 -3.59
N PHE A 136 0.64 9.56 -4.63
CA PHE A 136 1.24 10.83 -4.97
C PHE A 136 0.95 11.14 -6.45
N ASN A 137 -0.08 11.94 -6.70
CA ASN A 137 -0.67 12.14 -8.03
C ASN A 137 -1.08 10.79 -8.66
N ASP A 138 -0.59 10.51 -9.88
CA ASP A 138 -0.80 9.23 -10.57
C ASP A 138 0.17 8.12 -10.10
N CYS A 139 1.16 8.46 -9.27
CA CYS A 139 2.19 7.53 -8.80
C CYS A 139 1.95 7.09 -7.35
N LEU A 140 2.75 6.13 -6.90
CA LEU A 140 2.76 5.60 -5.54
C LEU A 140 4.10 5.93 -4.90
N TYR A 141 4.08 6.54 -3.73
CA TYR A 141 5.27 6.82 -2.94
C TYR A 141 5.43 5.78 -1.84
N ALA A 142 6.55 5.06 -1.84
CA ALA A 142 6.90 4.11 -0.79
C ALA A 142 7.62 4.81 0.36
N LEU A 143 7.05 4.74 1.56
CA LEU A 143 7.56 5.51 2.71
C LEU A 143 8.90 4.97 3.22
N GLU A 144 9.08 3.65 3.24
CA GLU A 144 10.26 2.99 3.79
C GLU A 144 11.47 3.14 2.87
N THR A 145 11.27 3.02 1.56
CA THR A 145 12.34 3.09 0.56
C THR A 145 12.51 4.48 -0.04
N ARG A 146 11.56 5.40 0.22
CA ARG A 146 11.49 6.75 -0.39
C ARG A 146 11.46 6.72 -1.92
N GLN A 147 10.92 5.66 -2.50
CA GLN A 147 10.84 5.48 -3.95
C GLN A 147 9.47 5.90 -4.49
N ILE A 148 9.46 6.40 -5.72
CA ILE A 148 8.25 6.75 -6.45
C ILE A 148 8.02 5.71 -7.55
N TYR A 149 6.92 4.97 -7.46
CA TYR A 149 6.46 4.01 -8.44
C TYR A 149 5.38 4.64 -9.31
N CYS A 150 5.69 4.93 -10.56
CA CYS A 150 4.72 5.50 -11.49
C CYS A 150 4.12 4.41 -12.38
N PRO A 151 2.86 4.56 -12.83
CA PRO A 151 2.24 3.63 -13.76
C PRO A 151 3.13 3.47 -14.99
N SER A 152 3.37 2.23 -15.36
CA SER A 152 4.03 1.87 -16.61
C SER A 152 3.10 2.26 -17.75
N ARG A 153 3.13 3.53 -18.18
CA ARG A 153 2.47 3.94 -19.42
C ARG A 153 3.10 3.09 -20.53
N GLY A 154 2.32 2.20 -21.12
CA GLY A 154 2.78 1.42 -22.26
C GLY A 154 3.37 2.37 -23.29
N LEU A 155 4.59 2.08 -23.73
CA LEU A 155 5.05 2.53 -25.04
C LEU A 155 4.13 1.93 -26.10
#